data_AF-A0A660TCP9-F1
#
_entry.id   AF-A0A660TCP9-F1
#
_cell.length_a   1.000
_cell.length_b   1.000
_cell.length_c   1.000
_cell.angle_alpha   90.00
_cell.angle_beta   90.00
_cell.angle_gamma   90.00
#
_symmetry.space_group_name_H-M   'P 1'
#
loop_
_entity.id
_entity.type
_entity.pdbx_description
1 polymer ?
#
loop_
_entity_poly.entity_id
_entity_poly.type
_entity_poly.pdbx_seq_one_letter_code
_entity_poly.pdbx_strand_id
1 'polypeptide(L)' 'MEDVLWKTLSSFFKLPVAHSVKEGMELAANIDIPSLNWVFSDKEGNIGFKMSGIIPRR' A
#
# COMPACT_ATOMS: atom_id res chain seq x y z
N MET A 1 15.50 -6.80 -9.12
CA MET A 1 15.45 -6.46 -7.68
C MET A 1 15.36 -4.97 -7.48
N GLU A 2 16.19 -4.20 -8.18
CA GLU A 2 16.17 -2.73 -8.18
C GLU A 2 14.77 -2.16 -8.55
N ASP A 3 14.11 -2.71 -9.57
CA ASP A 3 12.75 -2.26 -9.96
C ASP A 3 11.68 -2.46 -8.87
N VAL A 4 11.77 -3.59 -8.15
CA VAL A 4 10.85 -3.92 -7.05
C VAL A 4 11.05 -2.96 -5.88
N LEU A 5 12.30 -2.64 -5.57
CA LEU A 5 12.65 -1.67 -4.53
C LEU A 5 12.19 -0.26 -4.91
N TRP A 6 12.41 0.18 -6.14
CA TRP A 6 11.94 1.49 -6.61
C TRP A 6 10.41 1.60 -6.62
N LYS A 7 9.70 0.58 -7.09
CA LYS A 7 8.23 0.53 -7.05
C LYS A 7 7.72 0.64 -5.62
N THR A 8 8.31 -0.15 -4.73
CA THR A 8 7.98 -0.17 -3.29
C THR A 8 8.23 1.18 -2.64
N LEU A 9 9.43 1.74 -2.80
CA LEU A 9 9.81 3.03 -2.22
C LEU A 9 8.93 4.17 -2.73
N SER A 10 8.71 4.24 -4.05
CA SER A 10 7.87 5.28 -4.64
C SER A 10 6.42 5.22 -4.14
N SER A 11 5.88 4.02 -3.95
CA SER A 11 4.52 3.83 -3.43
C SER A 11 4.44 4.15 -1.94
N PHE A 12 5.46 3.75 -1.17
CA PHE A 12 5.54 4.04 0.26
C PHE A 12 5.62 5.55 0.53
N PHE A 13 6.41 6.31 -0.23
CA PHE A 13 6.50 7.76 -0.09
C PHE A 13 5.22 8.50 -0.52
N LYS A 14 4.37 7.89 -1.34
CA LYS A 14 3.09 8.46 -1.77
C LYS A 14 1.94 8.17 -0.79
N LEU A 15 2.05 7.14 0.05
CA LEU A 15 1.00 6.78 1.01
C LEU A 15 0.54 7.95 1.91
N PRO A 16 1.43 8.80 2.48
CA PRO A 16 1.02 9.88 3.37
C PRO A 16 0.18 10.98 2.70
N VAL A 17 0.21 11.06 1.36
CA VAL A 17 -0.50 12.08 0.58
C VAL A 17 -1.72 11.52 -0.17
N ALA A 18 -2.09 10.26 0.08
CA ALA A 18 -3.30 9.68 -0.50
C ALA A 18 -4.57 10.40 0.01
N HIS A 19 -5.50 10.68 -0.90
CA HIS A 19 -6.69 11.49 -0.62
C HIS A 19 -7.94 10.67 -0.28
N SER A 20 -7.91 9.36 -0.52
CA SER A 20 -9.03 8.44 -0.24
C SER A 20 -8.52 7.10 0.28
N VAL A 21 -9.38 6.36 0.98
CA VAL A 21 -9.09 4.98 1.39
C VAL A 21 -8.73 4.11 0.19
N LYS A 22 -9.46 4.27 -0.93
CA LYS A 22 -9.21 3.51 -2.15
C LYS A 22 -7.81 3.74 -2.70
N GLU A 23 -7.39 5.00 -2.80
CA GLU A 23 -6.06 5.37 -3.26
C GLU A 23 -4.97 4.84 -2.32
N GLY A 24 -5.15 4.95 -1.00
CA GLY A 24 -4.22 4.40 -0.02
C GLY A 24 -4.06 2.87 -0.16
N MET A 25 -5.17 2.16 -0.38
CA MET A 25 -5.14 0.72 -0.61
C MET A 25 -4.47 0.32 -1.93
N GLU A 26 -4.64 1.11 -2.99
CA GLU A 26 -3.97 0.90 -4.29
C GLU A 26 -2.46 1.13 -4.17
N LEU A 27 -2.02 2.17 -3.45
CA LEU A 27 -0.61 2.42 -3.16
C LEU A 27 -0.01 1.31 -2.30
N ALA A 28 -0.72 0.85 -1.26
CA ALA A 28 -0.28 -0.27 -0.43
C ALA A 28 -0.20 -1.59 -1.20
N ALA A 29 -1.04 -1.79 -2.23
CA ALA A 29 -0.95 -2.97 -3.11
C ALA A 29 0.38 -3.06 -3.86
N ASN A 30 1.07 -1.93 -4.05
CA ASN A 30 2.34 -1.83 -4.76
C ASN A 30 3.57 -1.95 -3.84
N ILE A 31 3.36 -2.16 -2.54
CA ILE A 31 4.43 -2.40 -1.56
C ILE A 31 4.71 -3.89 -1.52
N ASP A 32 5.74 -4.31 -2.25
CA ASP A 32 6.10 -5.73 -2.37
C ASP A 32 6.90 -6.21 -1.15
N ILE A 33 7.67 -5.31 -0.50
CA ILE A 33 8.52 -5.60 0.66
C ILE A 33 8.59 -4.35 1.56
N PRO A 34 8.40 -4.44 2.90
CA PRO A 34 8.04 -5.63 3.67
C PRO A 34 6.55 -5.97 3.58
N SER A 35 6.18 -7.19 4.01
CA SER A 35 4.78 -7.58 4.17
C SER A 35 4.18 -6.89 5.37
N LEU A 36 3.13 -6.10 5.16
CA LEU A 36 2.51 -5.28 6.19
C LEU A 36 0.98 -5.35 6.10
N ASN A 37 0.34 -5.11 7.23
CA ASN A 37 -1.11 -4.95 7.33
C ASN A 37 -1.42 -3.46 7.46
N TRP A 38 -2.18 -2.92 6.50
CA TRP A 38 -2.55 -1.52 6.45
C TRP A 38 -4.01 -1.34 6.82
N VAL A 39 -4.27 -0.29 7.60
CA VAL A 39 -5.60 0.19 7.94
C VAL A 39 -5.70 1.64 7.49
N PHE A 40 -6.76 1.96 6.76
CA PHE A 40 -7.00 3.28 6.18
C PHE A 40 -8.32 3.84 6.67
N SER A 41 -8.38 5.17 6.74
CA SER A 41 -9.60 5.95 6.95
C SER A 41 -9.51 7.26 6.17
N ASP A 42 -10.63 7.78 5.67
CA ASP A 42 -10.68 9.08 5.02
C ASP A 42 -11.79 10.00 5.57
N LYS A 43 -11.80 11.25 5.09
CA LYS A 43 -12.75 12.30 5.51
C LYS A 43 -14.20 12.03 5.13
N GLU A 44 -14.45 11.10 4.21
CA GLU A 44 -15.80 10.71 3.79
C GLU A 44 -16.37 9.63 4.74
N GLY A 45 -15.58 9.18 5.72
CA GLY A 45 -15.97 8.17 6.68
C GLY A 45 -15.73 6.74 6.17
N ASN A 46 -15.05 6.58 5.03
CA ASN A 46 -14.67 5.25 4.56
C ASN A 46 -13.56 4.68 5.43
N ILE A 47 -13.55 3.36 5.58
CA ILE A 47 -12.47 2.60 6.20
C ILE A 47 -12.06 1.46 5.29
N GLY A 48 -10.79 1.07 5.33
CA GLY A 48 -10.27 0.00 4.47
C GLY A 48 -9.13 -0.76 5.11
N PHE A 49 -8.99 -2.00 4.69
CA PHE A 49 -7.89 -2.87 5.08
C PHE A 49 -7.18 -3.39 3.83
N LYS A 50 -5.86 -3.39 3.84
CA LYS A 50 -5.04 -3.96 2.77
C LYS A 50 -3.80 -4.62 3.34
N MET A 51 -3.57 -5.86 2.95
CA MET A 51 -2.27 -6.52 3.16
C MET A 51 -1.36 -6.25 1.96
N SER A 52 -0.12 -5.84 2.25
CA SER A 52 0.96 -5.70 1.27
C SER A 52 1.99 -6.82 1.46
N GLY A 53 2.86 -7.02 0.46
CA GLY A 53 3.89 -8.04 0.48
C GLY A 53 3.76 -9.12 -0.60
N ILE A 54 4.88 -9.72 -0.98
CA ILE A 54 4.92 -10.89 -1.87
C ILE A 54 4.61 -12.15 -1.05
N ILE A 55 3.48 -12.80 -1.37
CA ILE A 55 3.13 -14.10 -0.80
C ILE A 55 3.31 -15.20 -1.85
N PRO A 56 4.24 -16.16 -1.63
CA PRO A 56 4.40 -17.29 -2.54
C PRO A 56 3.13 -18.12 -2.60
N ARG A 57 2.67 -18.43 -3.81
CA ARG A 57 1.59 -19.40 -4.02
C ARG A 57 2.12 -20.79 -3.68
N ARG A 58 1.46 -21.47 -2.75
CA ARG A 58 1.74 -22.85 -2.35
C ARG A 58 0.51 -23.70 -2.61
#